data_AF-A0A7J8K2B0-F1
#
_entry.id   AF-A0A7J8K2B0-F1
#
_cell.length_a   1.000
_cell.length_b   1.000
_cell.length_c   1.000
_cell.angle_alpha   90.00
_cell.angle_beta   90.00
_cell.angle_gamma   90.00
#
_symmetry.space_group_name_H-M   'P 1'
#
loop_
_entity.id
_entity.type
_entity.pdbx_description
1 polymer ?
#
loop_
_entity_poly.entity_id
_entity_poly.type
_entity_poly.pdbx_seq_one_letter_code
_entity_poly.pdbx_strand_id
1 'polypeptide(L)'
;MDTNYYYSAVERNNLMRLSQSIPFTPVPPRGEPVTVYRLEESSPSILNNSMSSWSQLGLCAKIEFLSKEEMGGGLRRAVKVQCTWSEHDILKSGHLYIIKSFLPEVVNTWSSIYKEDTVLHLCLREIQQQRAAQKLTFAFNQMKPKSIPYSPRFLEVFLLYCHSAGQWFAVEECMTGEFRKYNNNNGDEIIPTNTLEEIMLAFSHWTYEYTRGELLVLDLQGKFIKILLM
;
A
#
# COMPACT_ATOMS: atom_id res chain seq x y z
N MET A 1 -14.40 51.82 -43.62
CA MET A 1 -13.01 51.68 -43.14
C MET A 1 -12.79 50.20 -42.91
N ASP A 2 -11.85 49.60 -43.65
CA ASP A 2 -11.57 48.17 -43.67
C ASP A 2 -11.25 47.62 -42.27
N THR A 3 -12.17 46.83 -41.73
CA THR A 3 -11.97 46.02 -40.53
C THR A 3 -11.65 44.58 -40.92
N ASN A 4 -10.62 44.37 -41.74
CA ASN A 4 -10.10 43.02 -41.96
C ASN A 4 -8.91 42.80 -41.02
N TYR A 5 -9.16 42.09 -39.93
CA TYR A 5 -8.12 41.55 -39.06
C TYR A 5 -7.29 40.55 -39.89
N TYR A 6 -6.13 40.99 -40.37
CA TYR A 6 -5.22 40.11 -41.10
C TYR A 6 -4.40 39.29 -40.11
N TYR A 7 -4.40 37.97 -40.30
CA TYR A 7 -3.52 37.06 -39.57
C TYR A 7 -2.06 37.45 -39.79
N SER A 8 -1.30 37.48 -38.70
CA SER A 8 0.15 37.63 -38.71
C SER A 8 0.82 36.48 -39.48
N ALA A 9 2.05 36.72 -39.92
CA ALA A 9 2.87 35.68 -40.54
C ALA A 9 3.05 34.45 -39.63
N VAL A 10 3.07 34.64 -38.30
CA VAL A 10 3.16 33.55 -37.32
C VAL A 10 1.91 32.69 -37.33
N GLU A 11 0.72 33.30 -37.33
CA GLU A 11 -0.56 32.58 -37.39
C GLU A 11 -0.70 31.82 -38.73
N ARG A 12 -0.35 32.47 -39.85
CA ARG A 12 -0.34 31.82 -41.16
C ARG A 12 0.63 30.63 -41.20
N ASN A 13 1.84 30.79 -40.65
CA ASN A 13 2.85 29.72 -40.64
C ASN A 13 2.41 28.54 -39.78
N ASN A 14 1.79 28.78 -38.61
CA ASN A 14 1.23 27.73 -37.77
C ASN A 14 0.11 26.95 -38.48
N LEU A 15 -0.79 27.65 -39.17
CA LEU A 15 -1.87 27.02 -39.96
C LEU A 15 -1.30 26.19 -41.12
N MET A 16 -0.36 26.73 -41.88
CA MET A 16 0.25 26.01 -43.00
C MET A 16 1.17 24.87 -42.55
N ARG A 17 1.74 24.93 -41.34
CA ARG A 17 2.52 23.83 -40.76
C ARG A 17 1.65 22.61 -40.44
N LEU A 18 0.39 22.82 -40.02
CA LEU A 18 -0.54 21.72 -39.72
C LEU A 18 -0.96 20.92 -40.97
N SER A 19 -0.83 21.49 -42.17
CA SER A 19 -1.09 20.76 -43.43
C SER A 19 0.12 19.98 -43.96
N GLN A 20 1.26 20.05 -43.25
CA GLN A 20 2.48 19.31 -43.56
C GLN A 20 2.71 18.18 -42.55
N SER A 21 3.61 17.25 -42.88
CA SER A 21 4.02 16.20 -41.95
C SER A 21 4.76 16.80 -40.75
N ILE A 22 4.15 16.69 -39.58
CA ILE A 22 4.78 17.08 -38.30
C ILE A 22 5.52 15.87 -37.74
N PRO A 23 6.80 16.00 -37.36
CA PRO A 23 7.53 14.91 -36.73
C PRO A 23 6.84 14.52 -35.42
N PHE A 24 6.36 13.28 -35.36
CA PHE A 24 5.80 12.67 -34.16
C PHE A 24 6.59 11.39 -33.88
N THR A 25 7.36 11.40 -32.80
CA THR A 25 8.13 10.23 -32.36
C THR A 25 7.43 9.61 -31.16
N PRO A 26 6.66 8.52 -31.34
CA PRO A 26 6.05 7.83 -30.20
C PRO A 26 7.15 7.25 -29.32
N VAL A 27 7.15 7.62 -28.04
CA VAL A 27 8.06 7.05 -27.03
C VAL A 27 7.39 5.80 -26.46
N PRO A 28 8.12 4.67 -26.29
CA PRO A 28 7.56 3.48 -25.66
C PRO A 28 6.95 3.83 -24.30
N PRO A 29 5.73 3.34 -23.99
CA PRO A 29 5.11 3.61 -22.71
C PRO A 29 5.97 3.01 -21.60
N ARG A 30 6.41 3.86 -20.66
CA ARG A 30 7.13 3.42 -19.47
C ARG A 30 6.16 2.97 -18.38
N GLY A 31 6.56 1.96 -17.62
CA GLY A 31 5.80 1.43 -16.49
C GLY A 31 4.84 0.30 -16.86
N GLU A 32 4.56 -0.53 -15.87
CA GLU A 32 3.70 -1.71 -15.98
C GLU A 32 2.25 -1.35 -15.62
N PRO A 33 1.27 -1.74 -16.46
CA PRO A 33 -0.14 -1.66 -16.11
C PRO A 33 -0.51 -2.75 -15.10
N VAL A 34 -1.23 -2.36 -14.06
CA VAL A 34 -1.68 -3.26 -13.00
C VAL A 34 -3.14 -2.99 -12.67
N THR A 35 -3.80 -3.98 -12.08
CA THR A 35 -5.17 -3.84 -11.56
C THR A 35 -5.13 -3.87 -10.04
N VAL A 36 -5.72 -2.87 -9.40
CA VAL A 36 -5.71 -2.68 -7.95
C VAL A 36 -7.12 -2.94 -7.40
N TYR A 37 -7.19 -3.73 -6.33
CA TYR A 37 -8.40 -4.03 -5.58
C TYR A 37 -8.23 -3.56 -4.14
N ARG A 38 -9.32 -3.05 -3.56
CA ARG A 38 -9.32 -2.51 -2.20
C ARG A 38 -10.17 -3.40 -1.31
N LEU A 39 -9.70 -3.61 -0.08
CA LEU A 39 -10.58 -4.09 0.99
C LEU A 39 -11.35 -2.87 1.51
N GLU A 40 -12.59 -2.72 1.09
CA GLU A 40 -13.47 -1.60 1.41
C GLU A 40 -14.05 -1.72 2.82
N GLU A 41 -14.67 -0.64 3.29
CA GLU A 41 -15.23 -0.52 4.63
C GLU A 41 -16.61 0.12 4.54
N SER A 42 -17.62 -0.53 5.13
CA SER A 42 -19.00 -0.02 5.15
C SER A 42 -19.13 1.30 5.89
N SER A 43 -18.25 1.59 6.84
CA SER A 43 -18.26 2.81 7.65
C SER A 43 -16.84 3.29 7.97
N PRO A 44 -16.14 3.92 7.01
CA PRO A 44 -14.74 4.33 7.18
C PRO A 44 -14.49 5.29 8.36
N SER A 45 -15.51 6.07 8.76
CA SER A 45 -15.44 7.00 9.89
C SER A 45 -15.47 6.32 11.27
N ILE A 46 -15.91 5.06 11.34
CA ILE A 46 -15.99 4.25 12.57
C ILE A 46 -15.38 2.88 12.25
N LEU A 47 -14.09 2.87 11.93
CA LEU A 47 -13.42 1.73 11.33
C LEU A 47 -13.52 0.45 12.17
N ASN A 48 -13.50 0.55 13.50
CA ASN A 48 -13.63 -0.59 14.40
C ASN A 48 -15.02 -1.26 14.37
N ASN A 49 -16.08 -0.53 14.00
CA ASN A 49 -17.44 -1.07 13.87
C ASN A 49 -17.86 -1.26 12.40
N SER A 50 -16.94 -1.05 11.47
CA SER A 50 -17.18 -1.18 10.04
C SER A 50 -17.00 -2.64 9.57
N MET A 51 -17.78 -3.06 8.58
CA MET A 51 -17.63 -4.35 7.93
C MET A 51 -16.69 -4.22 6.72
N SER A 52 -15.72 -5.12 6.62
CA SER A 52 -14.77 -5.16 5.50
C SER A 52 -15.29 -6.05 4.37
N SER A 53 -15.21 -5.58 3.13
CA SER A 53 -15.57 -6.36 1.93
C SER A 53 -14.65 -6.03 0.76
N TRP A 54 -14.29 -7.02 -0.05
CA TRP A 54 -13.43 -6.80 -1.21
C TRP A 54 -14.19 -6.07 -2.33
N SER A 55 -13.52 -5.10 -2.96
CA SER A 55 -14.03 -4.42 -4.15
C SER A 55 -14.26 -5.43 -5.28
N GLN A 56 -15.40 -5.32 -5.95
CA GLN A 56 -15.75 -6.22 -7.06
C GLN A 56 -15.13 -5.75 -8.39
N LEU A 57 -14.99 -4.44 -8.55
CA LEU A 57 -14.32 -3.82 -9.69
C LEU A 57 -12.86 -3.54 -9.34
N GLY A 58 -11.95 -4.00 -10.20
CA GLY A 58 -10.54 -3.64 -10.13
C GLY A 58 -10.30 -2.32 -10.85
N LEU A 59 -9.46 -1.46 -10.28
CA LEU A 59 -9.11 -0.15 -10.83
C LEU A 59 -7.74 -0.21 -11.51
N CYS A 60 -7.59 0.51 -12.62
CA CYS A 60 -6.32 0.51 -13.35
C CYS A 60 -5.28 1.38 -12.63
N ALA A 61 -4.03 0.93 -12.59
CA ALA A 61 -2.90 1.76 -12.19
C ALA A 61 -1.68 1.47 -13.06
N LYS A 62 -0.72 2.39 -13.04
CA LYS A 62 0.56 2.27 -13.74
C LYS A 62 1.70 2.50 -12.77
N ILE A 63 2.63 1.55 -12.74
CA ILE A 63 3.75 1.56 -11.81
C ILE A 63 5.09 1.45 -12.55
N GLU A 64 6.12 2.12 -12.07
CA GLU A 64 7.48 1.99 -12.56
C GLU A 64 8.37 1.33 -11.50
N PHE A 65 9.05 0.26 -11.88
CA PHE A 65 10.03 -0.40 -11.03
C PHE A 65 11.27 0.48 -10.91
N LEU A 66 11.62 0.88 -9.68
CA LEU A 66 12.75 1.77 -9.44
C LEU A 66 14.04 1.01 -9.13
N SER A 67 13.94 -0.18 -8.54
CA SER A 67 15.08 -1.03 -8.22
C SER A 67 14.77 -2.50 -8.53
N LYS A 68 15.80 -3.26 -8.89
CA LYS A 68 15.78 -4.73 -8.84
C LYS A 68 16.12 -5.26 -7.45
N GLU A 69 16.49 -4.37 -6.53
CA GLU A 69 16.84 -4.72 -5.17
C GLU A 69 15.58 -5.18 -4.44
N GLU A 70 15.55 -6.48 -4.13
CA GLU A 70 14.53 -7.10 -3.32
C GLU A 70 14.90 -6.88 -1.85
N MET A 71 14.04 -6.18 -1.12
CA MET A 71 14.11 -6.12 0.33
C MET A 71 13.49 -7.42 0.85
N GLY A 72 14.30 -8.25 1.51
CA GLY A 72 13.89 -9.56 2.01
C GLY A 72 13.56 -9.54 3.50
N GLY A 73 12.41 -10.13 3.85
CA GLY A 73 12.09 -10.56 5.21
C GLY A 73 11.89 -12.07 5.26
N GLY A 74 11.37 -12.61 6.38
CA GLY A 74 11.27 -14.06 6.59
C GLY A 74 10.51 -14.83 5.51
N LEU A 75 9.28 -14.40 5.17
CA LEU A 75 8.37 -15.16 4.30
C LEU A 75 8.15 -14.54 2.90
N ARG A 76 8.70 -13.33 2.68
CA ARG A 76 8.29 -12.46 1.57
C ARG A 76 9.48 -11.68 1.00
N ARG A 77 9.33 -11.31 -0.26
CA ARG A 77 10.18 -10.34 -0.97
C ARG A 77 9.39 -9.07 -1.20
N ALA A 78 10.05 -7.93 -1.05
CA ALA A 78 9.50 -6.60 -1.28
C ALA A 78 10.29 -5.87 -2.36
N VAL A 79 9.59 -5.22 -3.29
CA VAL A 79 10.19 -4.41 -4.36
C VAL A 79 9.62 -3.00 -4.31
N LYS A 80 10.49 -1.99 -4.42
CA LYS A 80 10.08 -0.58 -4.46
C LYS A 80 9.69 -0.17 -5.88
N VAL A 81 8.51 0.44 -6.00
CA VAL A 81 7.97 0.97 -7.25
C VAL A 81 7.48 2.41 -7.06
N GLN A 82 7.32 3.14 -8.15
CA GLN A 82 6.64 4.44 -8.18
C GLN A 82 5.30 4.31 -8.90
N CYS A 83 4.22 4.83 -8.32
CA CYS A 83 2.96 4.99 -9.06
C CYS A 83 3.09 6.20 -9.99
N THR A 84 2.94 6.02 -11.30
CA THR A 84 2.92 7.14 -12.26
C THR A 84 1.51 7.65 -12.49
N TRP A 85 0.50 6.78 -12.37
CA TRP A 85 -0.91 7.13 -12.50
C TRP A 85 -1.78 6.03 -11.89
N SER A 86 -2.95 6.37 -11.36
CA SER A 86 -4.01 5.39 -11.09
C SER A 86 -5.40 5.98 -11.25
N GLU A 87 -6.35 5.11 -11.57
CA GLU A 87 -7.75 5.43 -11.68
C GLU A 87 -8.31 5.83 -10.31
N HIS A 88 -9.03 6.95 -10.27
CA HIS A 88 -9.60 7.54 -9.03
C HIS A 88 -8.57 7.77 -7.91
N ASP A 89 -7.29 7.92 -8.24
CA ASP A 89 -6.19 8.08 -7.27
C ASP A 89 -6.14 6.98 -6.18
N ILE A 90 -6.57 5.75 -6.50
CA ILE A 90 -6.48 4.61 -5.56
C ILE A 90 -5.04 4.39 -5.07
N LEU A 91 -4.07 4.59 -5.98
CA LEU A 91 -2.66 4.77 -5.67
C LEU A 91 -2.25 6.19 -6.09
N LYS A 92 -1.74 6.98 -5.17
CA LYS A 92 -1.40 8.38 -5.43
C LYS A 92 -0.25 8.48 -6.43
N SER A 93 -0.49 9.17 -7.55
CA SER A 93 0.54 9.46 -8.56
C SER A 93 1.76 10.17 -7.95
N GLY A 94 2.96 9.82 -8.45
CA GLY A 94 4.25 10.34 -8.00
C GLY A 94 4.81 9.66 -6.74
N HIS A 95 3.99 8.93 -5.96
CA HIS A 95 4.42 8.32 -4.71
C HIS A 95 5.09 6.96 -4.88
N LEU A 96 5.90 6.61 -3.89
CA LEU A 96 6.59 5.34 -3.78
C LEU A 96 5.74 4.31 -3.05
N TYR A 97 5.76 3.08 -3.56
CA TYR A 97 5.05 1.93 -3.03
C TYR A 97 6.00 0.74 -2.87
N ILE A 98 5.63 -0.18 -1.98
CA ILE A 98 6.27 -1.48 -1.83
C ILE A 98 5.29 -2.54 -2.32
N ILE A 99 5.74 -3.35 -3.27
CA ILE A 99 5.02 -4.54 -3.74
C ILE A 99 5.64 -5.76 -3.06
N LYS A 100 4.81 -6.57 -2.41
CA LYS A 100 5.21 -7.78 -1.68
C LYS A 100 4.73 -9.03 -2.39
N SER A 101 5.61 -10.03 -2.45
CA SER A 101 5.32 -11.39 -2.92
C SER A 101 5.80 -12.43 -1.93
N PHE A 102 5.11 -13.56 -1.85
CA PHE A 102 5.54 -14.69 -1.04
C PHE A 102 6.69 -15.44 -1.68
N LEU A 103 7.56 -16.00 -0.85
CA LEU A 103 8.60 -16.92 -1.30
C LEU A 103 7.99 -18.24 -1.79
N PRO A 104 8.59 -18.91 -2.79
CA PRO A 104 8.07 -20.17 -3.32
C PRO A 104 7.86 -21.24 -2.24
N GLU A 105 8.73 -21.31 -1.24
CA GLU A 105 8.64 -22.26 -0.12
C GLU A 105 7.36 -22.05 0.70
N VAL A 106 6.95 -20.79 0.87
CA VAL A 106 5.71 -20.43 1.56
C VAL A 106 4.51 -20.85 0.72
N VAL A 107 4.53 -20.53 -0.58
CA VAL A 107 3.45 -20.94 -1.50
C VAL A 107 3.29 -22.47 -1.50
N ASN A 108 4.40 -23.20 -1.58
CA ASN A 108 4.41 -24.66 -1.54
C ASN A 108 3.82 -25.20 -0.24
N THR A 109 4.18 -24.62 0.90
CA THR A 109 3.63 -25.02 2.22
C THR A 109 2.10 -24.89 2.25
N TRP A 110 1.58 -23.78 1.73
CA TRP A 110 0.15 -23.46 1.76
C TRP A 110 -0.67 -24.05 0.61
N SER A 111 -0.03 -24.60 -0.43
CA SER A 111 -0.70 -25.29 -1.54
C SER A 111 -1.52 -26.51 -1.10
N SER A 112 -1.16 -27.10 0.04
CA SER A 112 -1.91 -28.18 0.66
C SER A 112 -3.28 -27.72 1.20
N ILE A 113 -3.38 -26.45 1.63
CA ILE A 113 -4.57 -25.82 2.22
C ILE A 113 -5.41 -25.12 1.13
N TYR A 114 -4.78 -24.27 0.33
CA TYR A 114 -5.42 -23.58 -0.79
C TYR A 114 -5.12 -24.31 -2.10
N LYS A 115 -6.09 -25.07 -2.59
CA LYS A 115 -5.94 -25.93 -3.78
C LYS A 115 -5.76 -25.15 -5.08
N GLU A 116 -6.35 -23.96 -5.15
CA GLU A 116 -6.29 -23.06 -6.29
C GLU A 116 -5.93 -21.66 -5.81
N ASP A 117 -5.27 -20.89 -6.68
CA ASP A 117 -4.88 -19.49 -6.44
C ASP A 117 -4.24 -19.26 -5.06
N THR A 118 -3.32 -20.14 -4.66
CA THR A 118 -2.67 -20.08 -3.34
C THR A 118 -2.06 -18.71 -3.06
N VAL A 119 -1.41 -18.10 -4.07
CA VAL A 119 -0.80 -16.76 -3.95
C VAL A 119 -1.86 -15.68 -3.69
N LEU A 120 -2.99 -15.72 -4.42
CA LEU A 120 -4.10 -14.79 -4.20
C LEU A 120 -4.60 -14.91 -2.77
N HIS A 121 -4.91 -16.13 -2.31
CA HIS A 121 -5.42 -16.37 -0.96
C HIS A 121 -4.44 -15.86 0.11
N LEU A 122 -3.13 -16.09 -0.06
CA LEU A 122 -2.12 -15.56 0.85
C LEU A 122 -2.13 -14.02 0.89
N CYS A 123 -2.20 -13.36 -0.26
CA CYS A 123 -2.30 -11.89 -0.33
C CYS A 123 -3.60 -11.38 0.33
N LEU A 124 -4.74 -12.03 0.10
CA LEU A 124 -6.01 -11.67 0.72
C LEU A 124 -5.91 -11.74 2.25
N ARG A 125 -5.33 -12.83 2.78
CA ARG A 125 -5.15 -13.04 4.23
C ARG A 125 -4.19 -12.04 4.84
N GLU A 126 -3.09 -11.70 4.16
CA GLU A 126 -2.15 -10.68 4.62
C GLU A 126 -2.81 -9.31 4.76
N ILE A 127 -3.58 -8.90 3.75
CA ILE A 127 -4.30 -7.62 3.75
C ILE A 127 -5.38 -7.60 4.84
N GLN A 128 -6.12 -8.70 5.01
CA GLN A 128 -7.11 -8.86 6.07
C GLN A 128 -6.48 -8.81 7.48
N GLN A 129 -5.31 -9.45 7.67
CA GLN A 129 -4.58 -9.42 8.93
C GLN A 129 -4.17 -7.99 9.29
N GLN A 130 -3.60 -7.24 8.34
CA GLN A 130 -3.25 -5.85 8.58
C GLN A 130 -4.47 -4.96 8.81
N ARG A 131 -5.60 -5.23 8.14
CA ARG A 131 -6.87 -4.52 8.40
C ARG A 131 -7.41 -4.78 9.81
N ALA A 132 -7.30 -6.01 10.33
CA ALA A 132 -7.68 -6.31 11.71
C ALA A 132 -6.84 -5.49 12.70
N ALA A 133 -5.53 -5.39 12.48
CA ALA A 133 -4.66 -4.54 13.28
C ALA A 133 -5.03 -3.04 13.14
N GLN A 134 -5.36 -2.56 11.93
CA GLN A 134 -5.88 -1.19 11.72
C GLN A 134 -7.13 -0.91 12.55
N LYS A 135 -8.08 -1.84 12.63
CA LYS A 135 -9.32 -1.71 13.43
C LYS A 135 -9.03 -1.63 14.92
N LEU A 136 -8.11 -2.47 15.42
CA LEU A 136 -7.67 -2.43 16.82
C LEU A 136 -6.95 -1.11 17.14
N THR A 137 -6.06 -0.65 16.27
CA THR A 137 -5.38 0.64 16.44
C THR A 137 -6.34 1.82 16.38
N PHE A 138 -7.37 1.76 15.52
CA PHE A 138 -8.41 2.78 15.49
C PHE A 138 -9.13 2.87 16.84
N ALA A 139 -9.53 1.72 17.39
CA ALA A 139 -10.17 1.62 18.70
C ALA A 139 -9.24 2.14 19.82
N PHE A 140 -7.97 1.72 19.82
CA PHE A 140 -6.94 2.20 20.76
C PHE A 140 -6.84 3.73 20.76
N ASN A 141 -6.76 4.34 19.58
CA ASN A 141 -6.62 5.78 19.45
C ASN A 141 -7.87 6.56 19.92
N GLN A 142 -9.05 5.94 19.88
CA GLN A 142 -10.29 6.54 20.40
C GLN A 142 -10.38 6.43 21.93
N MET A 143 -9.89 5.34 22.52
CA MET A 143 -10.05 5.05 23.95
C MET A 143 -8.85 5.48 24.80
N LYS A 144 -7.67 5.67 24.21
CA LYS A 144 -6.46 6.05 24.95
C LYS A 144 -6.67 7.36 25.74
N PRO A 145 -6.09 7.48 26.93
CA PRO A 145 -6.09 8.75 27.66
C PRO A 145 -5.53 9.90 26.82
N LYS A 146 -6.09 11.11 26.98
CA LYS A 146 -5.64 12.31 26.27
C LYS A 146 -4.18 12.69 26.57
N SER A 147 -3.62 12.17 27.67
CA SER A 147 -2.20 12.33 28.02
C SER A 147 -1.25 11.56 27.12
N ILE A 148 -1.73 10.56 26.36
CA ILE A 148 -0.90 9.76 25.45
C ILE A 148 -0.73 10.51 24.11
N PRO A 149 0.47 11.03 23.79
CA PRO A 149 0.65 11.97 22.68
C PRO A 149 0.63 11.32 21.30
N TYR A 150 1.10 10.06 21.19
CA TYR A 150 1.26 9.40 19.90
C TYR A 150 0.07 8.50 19.56
N SER A 151 -0.34 8.53 18.30
CA SER A 151 -1.42 7.69 17.76
C SER A 151 -0.84 6.75 16.72
N PRO A 152 -0.50 5.51 17.10
CA PRO A 152 -0.14 4.43 16.17
C PRO A 152 -1.08 4.37 14.96
N ARG A 153 -0.57 4.02 13.78
CA ARG A 153 -1.39 3.82 12.58
C ARG A 153 -0.78 2.78 11.64
N PHE A 154 -1.50 1.70 11.39
CA PHE A 154 -1.12 0.75 10.35
C PHE A 154 -1.38 1.29 8.95
N LEU A 155 -0.47 1.02 8.01
CA LEU A 155 -0.67 1.38 6.61
C LEU A 155 -1.83 0.60 6.01
N GLU A 156 -2.50 1.23 5.04
CA GLU A 156 -3.44 0.51 4.19
C GLU A 156 -2.67 -0.30 3.16
N VAL A 157 -3.14 -1.52 2.92
CA VAL A 157 -2.60 -2.45 1.93
C VAL A 157 -3.69 -2.75 0.92
N PHE A 158 -3.31 -2.77 -0.36
CA PHE A 158 -4.18 -3.09 -1.48
C PHE A 158 -3.74 -4.41 -2.10
N LEU A 159 -4.69 -5.07 -2.76
CA LEU A 159 -4.38 -6.23 -3.59
C LEU A 159 -4.06 -5.71 -5.00
N LEU A 160 -2.99 -6.22 -5.60
CA LEU A 160 -2.51 -5.81 -6.91
C LEU A 160 -2.32 -7.04 -7.80
N TYR A 161 -2.88 -7.01 -8.99
CA TYR A 161 -2.61 -7.97 -10.05
C TYR A 161 -1.72 -7.33 -11.11
N CYS A 162 -0.57 -7.96 -11.39
CA CYS A 162 0.34 -7.52 -12.45
C CYS A 162 0.17 -8.43 -13.66
N HIS A 163 -0.35 -7.88 -14.76
CA HIS A 163 -0.64 -8.62 -15.98
C HIS A 163 0.63 -9.19 -16.64
N SER A 164 1.70 -8.39 -16.69
CA SER A 164 2.99 -8.79 -17.27
C SER A 164 3.66 -9.94 -16.51
N ALA A 165 3.40 -10.04 -15.20
CA ALA A 165 3.92 -11.12 -14.35
C ALA A 165 2.94 -12.30 -14.17
N GLY A 166 1.67 -12.13 -14.56
CA GLY A 166 0.61 -13.13 -14.36
C GLY A 166 0.38 -13.50 -12.88
N GLN A 167 0.56 -12.56 -11.95
CA GLN A 167 0.57 -12.88 -10.51
C GLN A 167 -0.03 -11.77 -9.63
N TRP A 168 -0.51 -12.18 -8.45
CA TRP A 168 -1.03 -11.34 -7.37
C TRP A 168 0.06 -10.92 -6.38
N PHE A 169 -0.12 -9.72 -5.83
CA PHE A 169 0.78 -9.09 -4.87
C PHE A 169 -0.03 -8.27 -3.84
N ALA A 170 0.58 -8.02 -2.69
CA ALA A 170 0.13 -6.98 -1.77
C ALA A 170 0.93 -5.69 -2.03
N VAL A 171 0.28 -4.52 -2.00
CA VAL A 171 0.94 -3.23 -2.22
C VAL A 171 0.58 -2.21 -1.14
N GLU A 172 1.58 -1.49 -0.66
CA GLU A 172 1.45 -0.48 0.41
C GLU A 172 2.36 0.72 0.17
N GLU A 173 2.05 1.86 0.79
CA GLU A 173 2.87 3.08 0.68
C GLU A 173 4.28 2.82 1.23
N CYS A 174 5.32 3.21 0.48
CA CYS A 174 6.69 3.06 0.96
C CYS A 174 7.00 4.09 2.04
N MET A 175 7.39 3.62 3.22
CA MET A 175 7.96 4.47 4.25
C MET A 175 9.44 4.74 3.93
N THR A 176 9.83 6.00 3.78
CA THR A 176 11.23 6.40 3.61
C THR A 176 11.88 6.67 4.96
N GLY A 177 13.11 6.22 5.19
CA GLY A 177 13.87 6.44 6.42
C GLY A 177 14.10 5.16 7.24
N GLU A 178 14.60 5.32 8.47
CA GLU A 178 14.96 4.21 9.34
C GLU A 178 13.73 3.43 9.81
N PHE A 179 13.75 2.13 9.53
CA PHE A 179 12.68 1.20 9.87
C PHE A 179 13.06 0.46 11.15
N ARG A 180 12.17 0.45 12.14
CA ARG A 180 12.44 -0.12 13.46
C ARG A 180 11.40 -1.19 13.79
N LYS A 181 11.87 -2.30 14.35
CA LYS A 181 11.04 -3.37 14.93
C LYS A 181 10.97 -3.17 16.44
N TYR A 182 9.77 -3.09 16.99
CA TYR A 182 9.51 -2.83 18.41
C TYR A 182 9.38 -4.14 19.21
N ASN A 183 8.69 -5.12 18.64
CA ASN A 183 8.62 -6.48 19.16
C ASN A 183 8.59 -7.52 18.02
N ASN A 184 8.72 -8.81 18.35
CA ASN A 184 8.73 -9.90 17.38
C ASN A 184 7.64 -10.95 17.66
N ASN A 185 7.53 -11.92 16.75
CA ASN A 185 6.60 -13.04 16.84
C ASN A 185 6.90 -14.06 17.95
N ASN A 186 8.06 -13.96 18.61
CA ASN A 186 8.41 -14.78 19.78
C ASN A 186 8.08 -14.09 21.11
N GLY A 187 7.58 -12.85 21.07
CA GLY A 187 7.27 -12.06 22.26
C GLY A 187 8.45 -11.26 22.82
N ASP A 188 9.60 -11.23 22.14
CA ASP A 188 10.70 -10.36 22.54
C ASP A 188 10.37 -8.91 22.20
N GLU A 189 10.73 -7.99 23.10
CA GLU A 189 10.51 -6.56 22.97
C GLU A 189 11.83 -5.80 23.11
N ILE A 190 11.93 -4.64 22.45
CA ILE A 190 13.03 -3.72 22.72
C ILE A 190 12.91 -3.12 24.12
N ILE A 191 14.03 -2.66 24.69
CA ILE A 191 13.96 -1.73 25.83
C ILE A 191 13.58 -0.36 25.26
N PRO A 192 12.41 0.21 25.63
CA PRO A 192 11.97 1.48 25.08
C PRO A 192 12.88 2.60 25.56
N THR A 193 13.29 3.47 24.63
CA THR A 193 14.19 4.61 24.88
C THR A 193 13.46 5.96 24.82
N ASN A 194 12.19 5.95 24.44
CA ASN A 194 11.35 7.13 24.30
C ASN A 194 9.87 6.76 24.40
N THR A 195 9.02 7.77 24.59
CA THR A 195 7.57 7.60 24.77
C THR A 195 6.87 6.96 23.57
N LEU A 196 7.38 7.13 22.34
CA LEU A 196 6.79 6.48 21.18
C LEU A 196 6.94 4.95 21.30
N GLU A 197 8.13 4.48 21.65
CA GLU A 197 8.42 3.05 21.82
C GLU A 197 7.61 2.44 22.97
N GLU A 198 7.50 3.13 24.10
CA GLU A 198 6.62 2.70 25.20
C GLU A 198 5.17 2.52 24.73
N ILE A 199 4.66 3.45 23.92
CA ILE A 199 3.28 3.37 23.39
C ILE A 199 3.12 2.22 22.40
N MET A 200 4.14 1.93 21.59
CA MET A 200 4.10 0.79 20.67
C MET A 200 4.00 -0.54 21.43
N LEU A 201 4.83 -0.72 22.46
CA LEU A 201 4.79 -1.93 23.29
C LEU A 201 3.48 -2.02 24.10
N ALA A 202 3.04 -0.88 24.66
CA ALA A 202 1.76 -0.81 25.38
C ALA A 202 0.56 -1.11 24.47
N PHE A 203 0.64 -0.80 23.17
CA PHE A 203 -0.41 -1.17 22.21
C PHE A 203 -0.54 -2.69 22.08
N SER A 204 0.55 -3.45 21.98
CA SER A 204 0.50 -4.91 21.95
C SER A 204 -0.19 -5.48 23.20
N HIS A 205 0.23 -5.05 24.39
CA HIS A 205 -0.43 -5.44 25.65
C HIS A 205 -1.92 -5.04 25.66
N TRP A 206 -2.24 -3.82 25.25
CA TRP A 206 -3.62 -3.35 25.19
C TRP A 206 -4.50 -4.19 24.26
N THR A 207 -3.99 -4.69 23.13
CA THR A 207 -4.79 -5.54 22.24
C THR A 207 -5.24 -6.84 22.92
N TYR A 208 -4.37 -7.43 23.75
CA TYR A 208 -4.70 -8.63 24.52
C TYR A 208 -5.80 -8.36 25.54
N GLU A 209 -5.62 -7.30 26.34
CA GLU A 209 -6.61 -6.92 27.37
C GLU A 209 -7.95 -6.50 26.76
N TYR A 210 -7.91 -5.68 25.70
CA TYR A 210 -9.10 -5.17 25.03
C TYR A 210 -9.95 -6.28 24.42
N THR A 211 -9.30 -7.30 23.87
CA THR A 211 -9.95 -8.47 23.27
C THR A 211 -10.17 -9.60 24.27
N ARG A 212 -9.99 -9.34 25.58
CA ARG A 212 -10.22 -10.31 26.66
C ARG A 212 -9.41 -11.60 26.50
N GLY A 213 -8.20 -11.47 25.99
CA GLY A 213 -7.26 -12.56 25.77
C GLY A 213 -7.44 -13.33 24.46
N GLU A 214 -8.34 -12.90 23.57
CA GLU A 214 -8.60 -13.60 22.30
C GLU A 214 -7.59 -13.28 21.20
N LEU A 215 -7.10 -12.04 21.13
CA LEU A 215 -6.19 -11.58 20.08
C LEU A 215 -4.99 -10.84 20.68
N LEU A 216 -3.81 -11.10 20.13
CA LEU A 216 -2.57 -10.40 20.47
C LEU A 216 -1.91 -9.93 19.17
N VAL A 217 -1.61 -8.64 19.08
CA VAL A 217 -0.89 -8.07 17.95
C VAL A 217 0.60 -7.97 18.29
N LEU A 218 1.43 -8.74 17.61
CA LEU A 218 2.90 -8.73 17.70
C LEU A 218 3.52 -8.36 16.34
N ASP A 219 4.85 -8.42 16.27
CA ASP A 219 5.64 -8.06 15.09
C ASP A 219 5.42 -6.60 14.65
N LEU A 220 5.27 -5.72 15.65
CA LEU A 220 5.12 -4.29 15.44
C LEU A 220 6.42 -3.72 14.88
N GLN A 221 6.33 -3.14 13.70
CA GLN A 221 7.46 -2.49 13.06
C GLN A 221 7.01 -1.39 12.12
N GLY A 222 7.90 -0.44 11.88
CA GLY A 222 7.64 0.62 10.92
C GLY A 222 8.50 1.84 11.19
N LYS A 223 7.94 3.01 10.93
CA LYS A 223 8.62 4.28 11.11
C LYS A 223 7.73 5.25 11.86
N PHE A 224 8.25 5.74 12.98
CA PHE A 224 7.53 6.68 13.84
C PHE A 224 6.15 6.08 14.21
N ILE A 225 5.05 6.82 14.02
CA ILE A 225 3.70 6.32 14.27
C ILE A 225 3.14 5.38 13.18
N LYS A 226 3.79 5.26 12.02
CA LYS A 226 3.32 4.39 10.91
C LYS A 226 3.87 2.97 11.09
N ILE A 227 2.98 1.98 11.08
CA ILE A 227 3.29 0.59 11.45
C ILE A 227 2.82 -0.39 10.35
N LEU A 228 3.44 -1.56 10.33
CA LEU A 228 3.13 -2.75 9.54
C LEU A 228 3.25 -3.99 10.41
N LEU A 229 2.63 -5.08 9.99
CA LEU A 229 2.93 -6.43 10.50
C LEU A 229 3.86 -7.13 9.51
N MET A 230 4.94 -7.77 9.98
CA MET A 230 5.74 -8.68 9.14
C MET A 230 5.65 -10.15 9.52
#